data_AF-A0AAW2RBR3-F1
#
_entry.id   AF-A0AAW2RBR3-F1
#
_cell.length_a   1.000
_cell.length_b   1.000
_cell.length_c   1.000
_cell.angle_alpha   90.00
_cell.angle_beta   90.00
_cell.angle_gamma   90.00
#
_symmetry.space_group_name_H-M   'P 1'
#
loop_
_entity.id
_entity.type
_entity.pdbx_description
1 polymer ?
#
loop_
_entity_poly.entity_id
_entity_poly.type
_entity_poly.pdbx_seq_one_letter_code
_entity_poly.pdbx_strand_id
1 'polypeptide(L)'
;MAIISGGFSYSAFRLVLPSCSAPSSRLSVSKTRSSGLSASMDSGDELRARLMEFPYVSGPHRDLMVELLSSVETRLGSSLQPCTLPPDVRYFGNPAGTAYASIHLRPGLPSSQDLILHPDHLKTYYEDTQLDRYRQRLHTLPEVSPYISPSLYVRAAVSPTAILVSIDVGAGETTNIEKIIRDHVSPVAKELLQFWMESCACTEKRVGEAERAYLAERDRIIKNKTIELDLGSSFPRLFGQDVADRVLTVLQEHYNK
;
A
#
# COMPACT_ATOMS: atom_id res chain seq x y z
N MET A 1 4.53 7.77 -20.24
CA MET A 1 3.24 7.67 -19.51
C MET A 1 3.52 7.17 -18.10
N ALA A 2 3.53 8.07 -17.12
CA ALA A 2 3.60 7.68 -15.70
C ALA A 2 2.16 7.63 -15.17
N ILE A 3 1.74 6.48 -14.65
CA ILE A 3 0.44 6.33 -14.00
C ILE A 3 0.67 6.56 -12.52
N ILE A 4 0.23 7.72 -12.02
CA ILE A 4 0.17 7.97 -10.58
C ILE A 4 -1.27 7.65 -10.17
N SER A 5 -1.48 6.41 -9.72
CA SER A 5 -2.75 6.01 -9.12
C SER A 5 -2.77 6.48 -7.67
N GLY A 6 -3.34 7.67 -7.45
CA GLY A 6 -3.70 8.17 -6.12
C GLY A 6 -5.08 7.66 -5.74
N GLY A 7 -5.24 6.35 -5.65
CA GLY A 7 -6.45 5.71 -5.16
C GLY A 7 -6.20 5.13 -3.78
N PHE A 8 -6.74 5.75 -2.73
CA PHE A 8 -6.96 5.02 -1.48
C PHE A 8 -8.01 3.95 -1.79
N SER A 9 -7.54 2.73 -2.09
CA SER A 9 -8.42 1.57 -2.12
C SER A 9 -8.93 1.34 -0.69
N TYR A 10 -10.25 1.21 -0.55
CA TYR A 10 -10.97 1.04 0.72
C TYR A 10 -10.57 -0.16 1.56
N SER A 11 -9.69 -1.02 1.05
CA SER A 11 -9.20 -2.21 1.73
C SER A 11 -7.84 -1.95 2.39
N ALA A 12 -7.83 -1.11 3.42
CA ALA A 12 -6.71 -0.98 4.35
C ALA A 12 -6.87 -2.03 5.47
N PHE A 13 -6.01 -3.05 5.43
CA PHE A 13 -5.54 -3.90 6.53
C PHE A 13 -6.58 -4.61 7.42
N ARG A 14 -6.51 -5.95 7.45
CA ARG A 14 -7.23 -6.76 8.45
C ARG A 14 -6.28 -7.39 9.45
N LEU A 15 -6.80 -7.46 10.68
CA LEU A 15 -6.19 -7.98 11.88
C LEU A 15 -6.89 -9.26 12.32
N VAL A 16 -6.09 -10.17 12.87
CA VAL A 16 -6.55 -11.30 13.68
C VAL A 16 -5.87 -11.21 15.04
N LEU A 17 -6.66 -11.31 16.12
CA LEU A 17 -6.21 -11.43 17.51
C LEU A 17 -5.80 -12.87 17.82
N PRO A 18 -4.87 -13.07 18.76
CA PRO A 18 -5.27 -13.83 19.95
C PRO A 18 -4.91 -13.12 21.27
N SER A 19 -5.72 -13.46 22.27
CA SER A 19 -5.82 -12.92 23.62
C SER A 19 -4.51 -12.85 24.42
N CYS A 20 -4.39 -11.77 25.21
CA CYS A 20 -3.34 -11.55 26.19
C CYS A 20 -3.50 -12.45 27.42
N SER A 21 -2.43 -13.15 27.78
CA SER A 21 -2.11 -13.51 29.17
C SER A 21 -0.62 -13.33 29.39
N ALA A 22 -0.25 -12.46 30.35
CA ALA A 22 1.12 -12.14 30.74
C ALA A 22 1.55 -12.97 31.98
N PRO A 23 2.74 -12.75 32.59
CA PRO A 23 3.99 -13.43 32.25
C PRO A 23 4.55 -14.25 33.44
N SER A 24 5.55 -15.10 33.21
CA SER A 24 6.44 -15.53 34.28
C SER A 24 7.87 -15.74 33.79
N SER A 25 8.81 -15.39 34.66
CA SER A 25 10.22 -15.12 34.41
C SER A 25 11.11 -16.25 34.92
N ARG A 26 12.28 -16.47 34.28
CA ARG A 26 13.66 -16.41 34.87
C ARG A 26 14.72 -17.23 34.10
N LEU A 27 15.83 -16.54 33.82
CA LEU A 27 17.27 -16.87 33.97
C LEU A 27 17.96 -17.99 33.13
N SER A 28 18.70 -17.54 32.11
CA SER A 28 20.14 -17.72 31.78
C SER A 28 20.93 -18.98 32.15
N VAL A 29 21.59 -19.62 31.15
CA VAL A 29 22.99 -20.13 31.19
C VAL A 29 23.58 -20.10 29.75
N SER A 30 24.89 -19.88 29.62
CA SER A 30 25.65 -19.60 28.40
C SER A 30 26.58 -20.74 27.92
N LYS A 31 27.03 -20.59 26.65
CA LYS A 31 28.16 -21.22 25.90
C LYS A 31 27.93 -22.57 25.20
N THR A 32 28.10 -22.56 23.86
CA THR A 32 29.32 -23.05 23.19
C THR A 32 29.42 -22.56 21.73
N ARG A 33 30.66 -22.33 21.29
CA ARG A 33 31.09 -21.86 19.96
C ARG A 33 31.16 -23.07 19.02
N SER A 34 30.51 -23.02 17.86
CA SER A 34 30.82 -23.88 16.72
C SER A 34 30.78 -23.05 15.45
N SER A 35 31.94 -22.93 14.83
CA SER A 35 32.17 -22.31 13.53
C SER A 35 31.47 -23.11 12.43
N GLY A 36 30.41 -22.52 11.89
CA GLY A 36 29.75 -22.91 10.64
C GLY A 36 29.30 -21.63 9.95
N LEU A 37 29.59 -21.51 8.65
CA LEU A 37 29.32 -20.35 7.80
C LEU A 37 27.90 -19.76 8.04
N SER A 38 27.81 -18.61 8.70
CA SER A 38 26.53 -17.95 8.97
C SER A 38 26.13 -17.07 7.79
N ALA A 39 25.34 -17.62 6.87
CA ALA A 39 24.38 -16.84 6.11
C ALA A 39 23.24 -16.46 7.07
N SER A 40 23.33 -15.32 7.77
CA SER A 40 22.23 -14.79 8.59
C SER A 40 22.60 -13.45 9.20
N MET A 41 22.40 -12.36 8.47
CA MET A 41 22.07 -11.05 9.05
C MET A 41 21.15 -10.30 8.08
N ASP A 42 20.00 -10.89 7.73
CA ASP A 42 18.94 -10.15 7.04
C ASP A 42 18.11 -9.45 8.14
N SER A 43 18.68 -8.40 8.73
CA SER A 43 17.98 -7.63 9.76
C SER A 43 16.80 -6.92 9.08
N GLY A 44 15.65 -6.86 9.76
CA GLY A 44 14.47 -6.16 9.21
C GLY A 44 14.76 -4.72 8.78
N ASP A 45 15.82 -4.11 9.33
CA ASP A 45 16.31 -2.78 8.99
C ASP A 45 16.97 -2.72 7.60
N GLU A 46 17.66 -3.76 7.14
CA GLU A 46 18.25 -3.79 5.79
C GLU A 46 17.17 -3.88 4.72
N LEU A 47 16.18 -4.76 4.90
CA LEU A 47 15.05 -4.88 3.98
C LEU A 47 14.19 -3.61 3.95
N ARG A 48 14.06 -2.95 5.10
CA ARG A 48 13.45 -1.60 5.18
C ARG A 48 14.26 -0.57 4.39
N ALA A 49 15.58 -0.58 4.50
CA ALA A 49 16.43 0.35 3.75
C ALA A 49 16.28 0.15 2.23
N ARG A 50 16.22 -1.10 1.76
CA ARG A 50 15.98 -1.42 0.35
C ARG A 50 14.61 -0.94 -0.15
N LEU A 51 13.58 -1.05 0.68
CA LEU A 51 12.25 -0.53 0.34
C LEU A 51 12.27 1.00 0.13
N MET A 52 13.08 1.72 0.92
CA MET A 52 13.20 3.18 0.87
C MET A 52 14.09 3.70 -0.27
N GLU A 53 14.78 2.80 -1.00
CA GLU A 53 15.75 3.19 -2.02
C GLU A 53 15.08 3.74 -3.30
N PHE A 54 13.95 3.15 -3.71
CA PHE A 54 13.24 3.41 -4.98
C PHE A 54 14.20 3.71 -6.15
N PRO A 55 15.07 2.75 -6.53
CA PRO A 55 16.24 3.02 -7.37
C PRO A 55 15.92 3.43 -8.82
N TYR A 56 14.69 3.17 -9.30
CA TYR A 56 14.32 3.35 -10.70
C TYR A 56 13.41 4.57 -10.97
N VAL A 57 13.15 5.42 -9.96
CA VAL A 57 12.30 6.60 -10.11
C VAL A 57 13.10 7.90 -10.00
N SER A 58 12.53 9.02 -10.47
CA SER A 58 13.17 10.34 -10.36
C SER A 58 13.29 10.82 -8.91
N GLY A 59 14.16 11.80 -8.66
CA GLY A 59 14.37 12.37 -7.33
C GLY A 59 13.06 12.78 -6.63
N PRO A 60 12.24 13.67 -7.24
CA PRO A 60 10.97 14.09 -6.64
C PRO A 60 9.98 12.95 -6.39
N HIS A 61 9.98 11.91 -7.24
CA HIS A 61 9.11 10.75 -7.04
C HIS A 61 9.59 9.92 -5.84
N ARG A 62 10.90 9.62 -5.75
CA ARG A 62 11.47 8.93 -4.59
C ARG A 62 11.19 9.71 -3.31
N ASP A 63 11.47 11.01 -3.31
CA ASP A 63 11.30 11.87 -2.14
C ASP A 63 9.83 11.85 -1.66
N LEU A 64 8.87 11.91 -2.59
CA LEU A 64 7.45 11.72 -2.27
C LEU A 64 7.17 10.36 -1.64
N MET A 65 7.61 9.26 -2.23
CA MET A 65 7.35 7.91 -1.73
C MET A 65 7.93 7.68 -0.33
N VAL A 66 9.17 8.13 -0.12
CA VAL A 66 9.84 8.07 1.19
C VAL A 66 9.09 8.89 2.24
N GLU A 67 8.63 10.10 1.89
CA GLU A 67 7.91 10.96 2.82
C GLU A 67 6.52 10.41 3.18
N LEU A 68 5.78 9.87 2.21
CA LEU A 68 4.49 9.22 2.47
C LEU A 68 4.66 8.02 3.41
N LEU A 69 5.62 7.14 3.13
CA LEU A 69 5.88 5.98 3.96
C LEU A 69 6.36 6.37 5.36
N SER A 70 7.29 7.33 5.46
CA SER A 70 7.79 7.85 6.74
C SER A 70 6.67 8.51 7.56
N SER A 71 5.74 9.22 6.91
CA SER A 71 4.59 9.84 7.56
C SER A 71 3.66 8.80 8.18
N VAL A 72 3.33 7.74 7.44
CA VAL A 72 2.53 6.61 7.94
C VAL A 72 3.21 5.97 9.15
N GLU A 73 4.50 5.67 9.05
CA GLU A 73 5.21 4.97 10.13
C GLU A 73 5.40 5.83 11.37
N THR A 74 5.63 7.14 11.19
CA THR A 74 5.78 8.07 12.32
C THR A 74 4.46 8.26 13.04
N ARG A 75 3.34 8.38 12.31
CA ARG A 75 2.03 8.68 12.91
C ARG A 75 1.26 7.45 13.38
N LEU A 76 1.40 6.33 12.69
CA LEU A 76 0.67 5.09 12.98
C LEU A 76 1.57 3.98 13.53
N GLY A 77 2.86 4.23 13.76
CA GLY A 77 3.84 3.21 14.15
C GLY A 77 3.42 2.34 15.34
N SER A 78 2.78 2.92 16.35
CA SER A 78 2.25 2.20 17.50
C SER A 78 1.05 1.29 17.18
N SER A 79 0.30 1.62 16.12
CA SER A 79 -0.87 0.89 15.64
C SER A 79 -0.53 -0.13 14.53
N LEU A 80 0.72 -0.14 14.05
CA LEU A 80 1.18 -1.01 12.96
C LEU A 80 2.03 -2.15 13.50
N GLN A 81 1.58 -3.38 13.27
CA GLN A 81 2.37 -4.56 13.57
C GLN A 81 3.63 -4.64 12.69
N PRO A 82 4.67 -5.35 13.14
CA PRO A 82 5.81 -5.68 12.30
C PRO A 82 5.37 -6.46 11.06
N CYS A 83 6.10 -6.32 9.96
CA CYS A 83 5.85 -7.17 8.81
C CYS A 83 6.19 -8.62 9.14
N THR A 84 5.36 -9.54 8.66
CA THR A 84 5.50 -10.99 8.87
C THR A 84 5.86 -11.73 7.58
N LEU A 85 6.02 -11.02 6.46
CA LEU A 85 6.42 -11.64 5.20
C LEU A 85 7.85 -12.22 5.30
N PRO A 86 8.13 -13.38 4.68
CA PRO A 86 9.49 -13.90 4.53
C PRO A 86 10.41 -12.94 3.75
N PRO A 87 11.72 -12.91 4.03
CA PRO A 87 12.65 -12.00 3.36
C PRO A 87 12.69 -12.14 1.83
N ASP A 88 12.61 -13.37 1.32
CA ASP A 88 12.60 -13.71 -0.11
C ASP A 88 11.29 -13.35 -0.85
N VAL A 89 10.30 -12.87 -0.09
CA VAL A 89 9.07 -12.24 -0.59
C VAL A 89 9.09 -10.72 -0.39
N ARG A 90 9.86 -10.23 0.59
CA ARG A 90 10.04 -8.78 0.83
C ARG A 90 10.92 -8.11 -0.19
N TYR A 91 11.90 -8.82 -0.71
CA TYR A 91 12.77 -8.36 -1.78
C TYR A 91 13.07 -9.53 -2.71
N PHE A 92 12.65 -9.41 -3.96
CA PHE A 92 12.82 -10.47 -4.96
C PHE A 92 13.11 -9.88 -6.32
N GLY A 93 13.76 -10.69 -7.16
CA GLY A 93 14.01 -10.37 -8.54
C GLY A 93 13.97 -11.63 -9.39
N ASN A 94 13.92 -11.44 -10.69
CA ASN A 94 13.99 -12.57 -11.60
C ASN A 94 15.44 -13.06 -11.75
N PRO A 95 15.68 -14.35 -12.04
CA PRO A 95 17.04 -14.87 -12.19
C PRO A 95 17.86 -14.20 -13.31
N ALA A 96 17.18 -13.64 -14.31
CA ALA A 96 17.80 -12.91 -15.41
C ALA A 96 18.27 -11.49 -15.03
N GLY A 97 17.91 -11.00 -13.84
CA GLY A 97 18.25 -9.67 -13.35
C GLY A 97 17.60 -8.51 -14.08
N THR A 98 16.48 -8.74 -14.78
CA THR A 98 15.74 -7.73 -15.55
C THR A 98 14.55 -7.14 -14.79
N ALA A 99 14.13 -7.74 -13.69
CA ALA A 99 13.02 -7.25 -12.86
C ALA A 99 13.31 -7.48 -11.38
N TYR A 100 13.03 -6.45 -10.56
CA TYR A 100 13.16 -6.49 -9.11
C TYR A 100 11.95 -5.80 -8.47
N ALA A 101 11.56 -6.26 -7.29
CA ALA A 101 10.49 -5.67 -6.51
C ALA A 101 10.76 -5.81 -5.01
N SER A 102 10.19 -4.87 -4.24
CA SER A 102 10.13 -4.96 -2.79
C SER A 102 8.69 -4.80 -2.32
N ILE A 103 8.26 -5.66 -1.39
CA ILE A 103 6.91 -5.66 -0.82
C ILE A 103 7.03 -5.69 0.70
N HIS A 104 6.37 -4.75 1.36
CA HIS A 104 6.34 -4.69 2.82
C HIS A 104 4.90 -4.53 3.30
N LEU A 105 4.38 -5.56 3.97
CA LEU A 105 3.02 -5.57 4.51
C LEU A 105 3.06 -5.48 6.03
N ARG A 106 2.57 -4.37 6.57
CA ARG A 106 2.42 -4.12 8.01
C ARG A 106 0.93 -4.02 8.35
N PRO A 107 0.36 -5.02 9.05
CA PRO A 107 -1.04 -4.97 9.46
C PRO A 107 -1.31 -3.81 10.42
N GLY A 108 -2.45 -3.11 10.26
CA GLY A 108 -2.95 -2.05 11.15
C GLY A 108 -4.43 -2.27 11.55
N LEU A 109 -4.98 -1.40 12.41
CA LEU A 109 -6.37 -1.45 12.92
C LEU A 109 -7.44 -1.42 11.80
N PRO A 110 -8.58 -2.12 11.94
CA PRO A 110 -9.58 -2.21 10.88
C PRO A 110 -10.49 -0.98 10.94
N SER A 111 -10.49 -0.15 9.90
CA SER A 111 -11.31 1.08 9.84
C SER A 111 -12.20 1.21 8.59
N SER A 112 -12.28 0.19 7.76
CA SER A 112 -13.03 0.28 6.49
C SER A 112 -14.55 0.20 6.71
N GLN A 113 -15.31 1.05 6.00
CA GLN A 113 -16.77 0.99 5.86
C GLN A 113 -17.15 0.88 4.36
N ASP A 114 -18.41 0.55 4.06
CA ASP A 114 -18.92 0.43 2.69
C ASP A 114 -19.74 1.65 2.24
N LEU A 115 -19.39 2.17 1.06
CA LEU A 115 -20.00 3.33 0.44
C LEU A 115 -21.39 3.05 -0.09
N ILE A 116 -21.62 1.84 -0.63
CA ILE A 116 -22.83 1.56 -1.43
C ILE A 116 -24.01 1.26 -0.50
N LEU A 117 -23.76 0.58 0.62
CA LEU A 117 -24.80 0.24 1.58
C LEU A 117 -25.10 1.37 2.58
N HIS A 118 -24.26 2.40 2.66
CA HIS A 118 -24.37 3.49 3.62
C HIS A 118 -24.28 4.86 2.90
N PRO A 119 -25.40 5.41 2.40
CA PRO A 119 -25.40 6.74 1.78
C PRO A 119 -24.88 7.84 2.73
N ASP A 120 -25.08 7.68 4.03
CA ASP A 120 -24.50 8.58 5.05
C ASP A 120 -22.97 8.55 5.06
N HIS A 121 -22.36 7.41 4.69
CA HIS A 121 -20.91 7.26 4.58
C HIS A 121 -20.38 8.02 3.36
N LEU A 122 -21.08 7.96 2.22
CA LEU A 122 -20.75 8.74 1.03
C LEU A 122 -20.76 10.24 1.35
N LYS A 123 -21.83 10.72 2.00
CA LYS A 123 -21.95 12.12 2.40
C LYS A 123 -20.82 12.54 3.34
N THR A 124 -20.63 11.81 4.43
CA THR A 124 -19.66 12.13 5.49
C THR A 124 -18.22 12.19 4.97
N TYR A 125 -17.84 11.27 4.08
CA TYR A 125 -16.44 11.11 3.68
C TYR A 125 -16.07 11.66 2.32
N TYR A 126 -17.05 11.92 1.44
CA TYR A 126 -16.79 12.36 0.06
C TYR A 126 -17.45 13.69 -0.28
N GLU A 127 -18.69 13.90 0.13
CA GLU A 127 -19.42 15.14 -0.16
C GLU A 127 -18.98 16.26 0.80
N ASP A 128 -19.09 16.03 2.10
CA ASP A 128 -18.84 17.04 3.14
C ASP A 128 -17.33 17.41 3.26
N THR A 129 -16.45 16.47 2.90
CA THR A 129 -14.98 16.62 2.96
C THR A 129 -14.40 17.31 1.74
N GLN A 130 -15.19 17.46 0.68
CA GLN A 130 -14.77 18.05 -0.59
C GLN A 130 -13.52 17.39 -1.19
N LEU A 131 -13.35 16.06 -1.02
CA LEU A 131 -12.18 15.34 -1.53
C LEU A 131 -12.01 15.49 -3.05
N ASP A 132 -13.08 15.74 -3.79
CA ASP A 132 -13.01 15.95 -5.24
C ASP A 132 -12.16 17.18 -5.63
N ARG A 133 -11.97 18.14 -4.72
CA ARG A 133 -11.11 19.32 -4.95
C ARG A 133 -9.68 18.94 -5.32
N TYR A 134 -9.17 17.83 -4.78
CA TYR A 134 -7.82 17.35 -5.06
C TYR A 134 -7.66 16.87 -6.48
N ARG A 135 -8.66 16.13 -6.99
CA ARG A 135 -8.74 15.71 -8.39
C ARG A 135 -8.86 16.92 -9.30
N GLN A 136 -9.74 17.87 -8.97
CA GLN A 136 -9.94 19.11 -9.72
C GLN A 136 -8.64 19.94 -9.82
N ARG A 137 -7.89 20.08 -8.72
CA ARG A 137 -6.59 20.77 -8.69
C ARG A 137 -5.57 20.21 -9.68
N LEU A 138 -5.55 18.90 -9.92
CA LEU A 138 -4.64 18.32 -10.92
C LEU A 138 -5.17 18.52 -12.34
N HIS A 139 -6.49 18.48 -12.55
CA HIS A 139 -7.09 18.73 -13.85
C HIS A 139 -6.98 20.18 -14.34
N THR A 140 -6.50 21.12 -13.52
CA THR A 140 -6.18 22.47 -14.01
C THR A 140 -4.88 22.52 -14.81
N LEU A 141 -4.07 21.46 -14.76
CA LEU A 141 -2.79 21.38 -15.47
C LEU A 141 -3.01 20.91 -16.92
N PRO A 142 -2.37 21.54 -17.93
CA PRO A 142 -2.54 21.18 -19.32
C PRO A 142 -2.00 19.78 -19.65
N GLU A 143 -1.01 19.28 -18.90
CA GLU A 143 -0.43 17.95 -19.06
C GLU A 143 -1.31 16.83 -18.49
N VAL A 144 -2.34 17.17 -17.73
CA VAL A 144 -3.13 16.21 -16.96
C VAL A 144 -4.46 15.92 -17.65
N SER A 145 -4.69 14.65 -17.96
CA SER A 145 -5.96 14.16 -18.49
C SER A 145 -6.55 13.05 -17.61
N PRO A 146 -7.88 12.82 -17.63
CA PRO A 146 -8.47 11.69 -16.92
C PRO A 146 -7.92 10.35 -17.44
N TYR A 147 -7.53 9.47 -16.52
CA TYR A 147 -7.17 8.09 -16.84
C TYR A 147 -8.38 7.17 -16.65
N ILE A 148 -8.76 6.45 -17.71
CA ILE A 148 -9.82 5.43 -17.65
C ILE A 148 -9.16 4.06 -17.65
N SER A 149 -9.18 3.38 -16.50
CA SER A 149 -8.62 2.03 -16.39
C SER A 149 -9.35 1.06 -17.34
N PRO A 150 -8.64 0.23 -18.12
CA PRO A 150 -9.30 -0.80 -18.91
C PRO A 150 -10.05 -1.82 -18.03
N SER A 151 -9.61 -2.04 -16.79
CA SER A 151 -10.26 -2.94 -15.84
C SER A 151 -11.52 -2.31 -15.24
N LEU A 152 -12.69 -2.90 -15.52
CA LEU A 152 -13.95 -2.53 -14.87
C LEU A 152 -13.91 -2.78 -13.36
N TYR A 153 -13.18 -3.81 -12.92
CA TYR A 153 -12.98 -4.10 -11.50
C TYR A 153 -12.29 -2.94 -10.79
N VAL A 154 -11.21 -2.40 -11.36
CA VAL A 154 -10.53 -1.21 -10.80
C VAL A 154 -11.47 -0.01 -10.77
N ARG A 155 -12.25 0.21 -11.84
CA ARG A 155 -13.23 1.31 -11.90
C ARG A 155 -14.31 1.21 -10.82
N ALA A 156 -14.76 0.00 -10.49
CA ALA A 156 -15.78 -0.24 -9.47
C ALA A 156 -15.24 -0.19 -8.03
N ALA A 157 -13.95 -0.48 -7.83
CA ALA A 157 -13.33 -0.55 -6.50
C ALA A 157 -12.90 0.82 -5.94
N VAL A 158 -12.65 1.80 -6.82
CA VAL A 158 -12.19 3.14 -6.41
C VAL A 158 -13.34 4.04 -5.97
N SER A 159 -13.02 5.05 -5.15
CA SER A 159 -14.00 6.04 -4.68
C SER A 159 -14.53 6.93 -5.81
N PRO A 160 -15.73 7.51 -5.69
CA PRO A 160 -16.22 8.52 -6.63
C PRO A 160 -15.29 9.73 -6.81
N THR A 161 -14.50 10.09 -5.77
CA THR A 161 -13.53 11.19 -5.81
C THR A 161 -12.09 10.71 -6.05
N ALA A 162 -11.90 9.50 -6.58
CA ALA A 162 -10.57 8.94 -6.79
C ALA A 162 -9.80 9.74 -7.84
N ILE A 163 -8.50 9.94 -7.60
CA ILE A 163 -7.62 10.63 -8.54
C ILE A 163 -7.03 9.61 -9.51
N LEU A 164 -7.69 9.48 -10.67
CA LEU A 164 -7.22 8.67 -11.79
C LEU A 164 -6.83 9.61 -12.94
N VAL A 165 -5.54 9.89 -13.06
CA VAL A 165 -5.01 10.83 -14.05
C VAL A 165 -3.86 10.23 -14.85
N SER A 166 -3.77 10.66 -16.10
CA SER A 166 -2.61 10.45 -16.98
C SER A 166 -1.89 11.77 -17.14
N ILE A 167 -0.59 11.78 -16.85
CA ILE A 167 0.28 12.94 -17.04
C ILE A 167 1.06 12.73 -18.33
N ASP A 168 0.69 13.47 -19.37
CA ASP A 168 1.39 13.46 -20.64
C ASP A 168 2.45 14.54 -20.67
N VAL A 169 3.69 14.08 -20.62
CA VAL A 169 4.87 14.94 -20.67
C VAL A 169 5.59 14.50 -21.92
N GLY A 170 5.43 15.28 -22.99
CA GLY A 170 5.93 14.95 -24.33
C GLY A 170 7.37 14.43 -24.31
N ALA A 171 7.73 13.66 -25.33
CA ALA A 171 8.88 12.74 -25.36
C ALA A 171 10.29 13.32 -25.07
N GLY A 172 10.45 14.62 -24.76
CA GLY A 172 11.72 15.28 -24.54
C GLY A 172 11.92 16.03 -23.20
N GLU A 173 10.90 16.18 -22.33
CA GLU A 173 11.01 17.04 -21.14
C GLU A 173 10.81 16.27 -19.82
N THR A 174 11.79 15.44 -19.45
CA THR A 174 11.86 14.82 -18.11
C THR A 174 11.80 15.85 -16.97
N THR A 175 12.24 17.09 -17.23
CA THR A 175 12.17 18.23 -16.32
C THR A 175 10.74 18.72 -16.06
N ASN A 176 9.75 18.42 -16.90
CA ASN A 176 8.37 18.84 -16.69
C ASN A 176 7.63 17.86 -15.75
N ILE A 177 7.79 16.54 -15.92
CA ILE A 177 7.12 15.57 -15.03
C ILE A 177 7.61 15.68 -13.58
N GLU A 178 8.91 15.95 -13.38
CA GLU A 178 9.49 16.13 -12.06
C GLU A 178 8.94 17.36 -11.34
N LYS A 179 8.66 18.44 -12.07
CA LYS A 179 8.00 19.64 -11.53
C LYS A 179 6.55 19.34 -11.17
N ILE A 180 5.82 18.67 -12.06
CA ILE A 180 4.43 18.28 -11.77
C ILE A 180 4.35 17.39 -10.52
N ILE A 181 5.25 16.41 -10.40
CA ILE A 181 5.31 15.54 -9.22
C ILE A 181 5.59 16.36 -7.97
N ARG A 182 6.60 17.22 -7.99
CA ARG A 182 7.03 18.02 -6.83
C ARG A 182 6.00 19.05 -6.40
N ASP A 183 5.48 19.82 -7.35
CA ASP A 183 4.74 21.05 -7.09
C ASP A 183 3.23 20.81 -7.02
N HIS A 184 2.73 19.71 -7.61
CA HIS A 184 1.30 19.43 -7.70
C HIS A 184 0.91 18.07 -7.09
N VAL A 185 1.53 16.97 -7.54
CA VAL A 185 1.18 15.63 -7.05
C VAL A 185 1.55 15.46 -5.59
N SER A 186 2.76 15.90 -5.20
CA SER A 186 3.27 15.69 -3.84
C SER A 186 2.41 16.39 -2.80
N PRO A 187 2.07 17.69 -2.93
CA PRO A 187 1.14 18.34 -2.00
C PRO A 187 -0.20 17.64 -1.93
N VAL A 188 -0.80 17.29 -3.07
CA VAL A 188 -2.10 16.60 -3.12
C VAL A 188 -2.04 15.24 -2.38
N ALA A 189 -1.02 14.43 -2.64
CA ALA A 189 -0.87 13.12 -2.00
C ALA A 189 -0.65 13.24 -0.49
N LYS A 190 0.15 14.21 -0.04
CA LYS A 190 0.40 14.45 1.38
C LYS A 190 -0.83 14.96 2.11
N GLU A 191 -1.55 15.92 1.52
CA GLU A 191 -2.79 16.45 2.07
C GLU A 191 -3.87 15.35 2.17
N LEU A 192 -4.00 14.49 1.15
CA LEU A 192 -4.90 13.34 1.18
C LEU A 192 -4.51 12.31 2.24
N LEU A 193 -3.22 11.99 2.36
CA LEU A 193 -2.73 11.06 3.38
C LEU A 193 -2.97 11.63 4.79
N GLN A 194 -2.72 12.92 4.98
CA GLN A 194 -3.00 13.62 6.23
C GLN A 194 -4.48 13.54 6.59
N PHE A 195 -5.37 13.86 5.63
CA PHE A 195 -6.80 13.72 5.80
C PHE A 195 -7.18 12.28 6.20
N TRP A 196 -6.66 11.27 5.50
CA TRP A 196 -6.94 9.87 5.82
C TRP A 196 -6.48 9.51 7.23
N MET A 197 -5.30 9.97 7.66
CA MET A 197 -4.82 9.72 9.03
C MET A 197 -5.74 10.36 10.07
N GLU A 198 -6.17 11.61 9.86
CA GLU A 198 -6.94 12.38 10.84
C GLU A 198 -8.42 11.97 10.91
N SER A 199 -9.04 11.72 9.76
CA SER A 199 -10.48 11.50 9.64
C SER A 199 -10.88 10.03 9.50
N CYS A 200 -9.92 9.15 9.19
CA CYS A 200 -10.20 7.73 8.96
C CYS A 200 -9.38 6.82 9.90
N ALA A 201 -8.05 6.90 9.86
CA ALA A 201 -7.19 5.93 10.55
C ALA A 201 -7.16 6.11 12.07
N CYS A 202 -7.19 7.36 12.56
CA CYS A 202 -7.13 7.66 13.99
C CYS A 202 -8.51 7.83 14.64
N THR A 203 -9.61 7.61 13.91
CA THR A 203 -10.97 7.78 14.45
C THR A 203 -11.50 6.45 14.98
N GLU A 204 -11.76 6.37 16.29
CA GLU A 204 -12.44 5.21 16.87
C GLU A 204 -13.93 5.22 16.49
N LYS A 205 -14.35 4.24 15.68
CA LYS A 205 -15.77 3.99 15.39
C LYS A 205 -16.15 2.60 15.84
N ARG A 206 -17.27 2.49 16.57
CA ARG A 206 -17.85 1.19 16.91
C ARG A 206 -18.63 0.68 15.71
N VAL A 207 -18.10 -0.35 15.09
CA VAL A 207 -18.75 -1.11 14.01
C VAL A 207 -19.51 -2.29 14.63
N GLY A 208 -20.77 -2.47 14.24
CA GLY A 208 -21.59 -3.60 14.68
C GLY A 208 -21.02 -4.94 14.20
N GLU A 209 -21.38 -6.06 14.83
CA GLU A 209 -20.83 -7.38 14.46
C GLU A 209 -21.18 -7.79 13.02
N ALA A 210 -22.44 -7.61 12.62
CA ALA A 210 -22.89 -7.89 11.26
C ALA A 210 -22.19 -7.00 10.21
N GLU A 211 -22.04 -5.71 10.50
CA GLU A 211 -21.31 -4.76 9.65
C GLU A 211 -19.83 -5.16 9.54
N ARG A 212 -19.19 -5.54 10.66
CA ARG A 212 -17.80 -6.01 10.69
C ARG A 212 -17.61 -7.28 9.86
N ALA A 213 -18.55 -8.22 9.89
CA ALA A 213 -18.49 -9.44 9.10
C ALA A 213 -18.67 -9.15 7.60
N TYR A 214 -19.61 -8.28 7.24
CA TYR A 214 -19.82 -7.85 5.87
C TYR A 214 -18.58 -7.16 5.29
N LEU A 215 -17.99 -6.22 6.04
CA LEU A 215 -16.75 -5.53 5.66
C LEU A 215 -15.59 -6.51 5.52
N ALA A 216 -15.60 -7.60 6.30
CA ALA A 216 -14.60 -8.67 6.18
C ALA A 216 -14.60 -9.31 4.83
N GLU A 217 -15.80 -9.73 4.45
CA GLU A 217 -15.99 -10.46 3.23
C GLU A 217 -15.70 -9.58 2.03
N ARG A 218 -16.17 -8.33 2.07
CA ARG A 218 -15.85 -7.35 1.02
C ARG A 218 -14.34 -7.11 0.89
N ASP A 219 -13.64 -6.82 1.99
CA ASP A 219 -12.20 -6.57 1.94
C ASP A 219 -11.43 -7.81 1.47
N ARG A 220 -11.87 -9.01 1.85
CA ARG A 220 -11.29 -10.29 1.41
C ARG A 220 -11.48 -10.48 -0.09
N ILE A 221 -12.68 -10.24 -0.62
CA ILE A 221 -12.98 -10.29 -2.06
C ILE A 221 -12.09 -9.30 -2.80
N ILE A 222 -11.99 -8.06 -2.32
CA ILE A 222 -11.20 -7.02 -2.98
C ILE A 222 -9.72 -7.42 -3.07
N LYS A 223 -9.13 -7.85 -1.94
CA LYS A 223 -7.72 -8.28 -1.88
C LYS A 223 -7.46 -9.45 -2.82
N ASN A 224 -8.29 -10.49 -2.79
CA ASN A 224 -8.11 -11.67 -3.62
C ASN A 224 -8.25 -11.34 -5.12
N LYS A 225 -9.23 -10.50 -5.50
CA LYS A 225 -9.39 -10.09 -6.89
C LYS A 225 -8.27 -9.18 -7.38
N THR A 226 -7.71 -8.32 -6.52
CA THR A 226 -6.50 -7.57 -6.85
C THR A 226 -5.30 -8.49 -7.09
N ILE A 227 -5.09 -9.51 -6.23
CA ILE A 227 -4.01 -10.48 -6.46
C ILE A 227 -4.21 -11.22 -7.78
N GLU A 228 -5.42 -11.70 -8.06
CA GLU A 228 -5.73 -12.47 -9.26
C GLU A 228 -5.54 -11.66 -10.55
N LEU A 229 -6.14 -10.46 -10.60
CA LEU A 229 -6.19 -9.67 -11.83
C LEU A 229 -4.88 -8.91 -12.08
N ASP A 230 -4.32 -8.29 -11.05
CA ASP A 230 -3.15 -7.42 -11.22
C ASP A 230 -1.85 -8.22 -11.09
N LEU A 231 -1.70 -9.02 -10.03
CA LEU A 231 -0.43 -9.69 -9.75
C LEU A 231 -0.32 -11.04 -10.48
N GLY A 232 -1.38 -11.84 -10.50
CA GLY A 232 -1.41 -13.17 -11.10
C GLY A 232 -1.13 -13.15 -12.61
N SER A 233 -1.56 -12.10 -13.30
CA SER A 233 -1.33 -11.93 -14.74
C SER A 233 0.02 -11.30 -15.09
N SER A 234 0.64 -10.56 -14.16
CA SER A 234 1.86 -9.79 -14.41
C SER A 234 3.13 -10.44 -13.82
N PHE A 235 3.03 -11.04 -12.64
CA PHE A 235 4.20 -11.55 -11.92
C PHE A 235 4.89 -12.71 -12.64
N PRO A 236 4.19 -13.71 -13.21
CA PRO A 236 4.86 -14.76 -13.97
C PRO A 236 5.66 -14.22 -15.16
N ARG A 237 5.16 -13.17 -15.82
CA ARG A 237 5.84 -12.55 -16.96
C ARG A 237 7.06 -11.74 -16.56
N LEU A 238 7.00 -11.06 -15.41
CA LEU A 238 8.09 -10.21 -14.93
C LEU A 238 9.17 -11.01 -14.20
N PHE A 239 8.75 -11.95 -13.36
CA PHE A 239 9.62 -12.62 -12.39
C PHE A 239 9.89 -14.10 -12.68
N GLY A 240 9.19 -14.69 -13.65
CA GLY A 240 9.18 -16.13 -13.88
C GLY A 240 8.21 -16.85 -12.95
N GLN A 241 7.81 -18.06 -13.36
CA GLN A 241 6.77 -18.83 -12.68
C GLN A 241 7.12 -19.12 -11.21
N ASP A 242 8.35 -19.61 -10.95
CA ASP A 242 8.77 -20.01 -9.60
C ASP A 242 8.75 -18.86 -8.58
N VAL A 243 9.15 -17.66 -9.01
CA VAL A 243 9.12 -16.46 -8.15
C VAL A 243 7.70 -15.97 -7.97
N ALA A 244 6.91 -15.97 -9.04
CA ALA A 244 5.51 -15.56 -8.99
C ALA A 244 4.70 -16.47 -8.05
N ASP A 245 4.78 -17.79 -8.20
CA ASP A 245 4.02 -18.74 -7.39
C ASP A 245 4.35 -18.61 -5.91
N ARG A 246 5.63 -18.45 -5.58
CA ARG A 246 6.08 -18.24 -4.19
C ARG A 246 5.50 -16.96 -3.59
N VAL A 247 5.62 -15.83 -4.29
CA VAL A 247 5.14 -14.54 -3.80
C VAL A 247 3.61 -14.52 -3.71
N LEU A 248 2.91 -15.01 -4.73
CA LEU A 248 1.45 -15.02 -4.78
C LEU A 248 0.85 -15.92 -3.70
N THR A 249 1.45 -17.10 -3.45
CA THR A 249 1.00 -18.00 -2.38
C THR A 249 1.09 -17.31 -1.03
N VAL A 250 2.22 -16.68 -0.72
CA VAL A 250 2.42 -15.99 0.57
C VAL A 250 1.48 -14.80 0.73
N LEU A 251 1.21 -14.04 -0.35
CA LEU A 251 0.25 -12.94 -0.31
C LEU A 251 -1.18 -13.44 -0.09
N GLN A 252 -1.59 -14.52 -0.78
CA GLN A 252 -2.90 -15.13 -0.59
C GLN A 252 -3.08 -15.66 0.84
N GLU A 253 -2.07 -16.34 1.39
CA GLU A 253 -2.09 -16.77 2.79
C GLU A 253 -2.16 -15.59 3.76
N HIS A 254 -1.47 -14.49 3.47
CA HIS A 254 -1.51 -13.31 4.33
C HIS A 254 -2.89 -12.63 4.33
N TYR A 255 -3.56 -12.56 3.18
CA TYR A 255 -4.85 -11.86 3.06
C TYR A 255 -6.08 -12.71 3.41
N ASN A 256 -5.95 -14.04 3.48
CA ASN A 256 -7.02 -14.95 3.87
C ASN A 256 -6.96 -15.36 5.36
N LYS A 257 -6.03 -14.79 6.13
CA LYS A 257 -6.05 -14.81 7.61
C LYS A 257 -7.05 -13.78 8.12
#